data_AF-A0A4R7SS14-F1
#
_entry.id   AF-A0A4R7SS14-F1
#
_cell.length_a   1.000
_cell.length_b   1.000
_cell.length_c   1.000
_cell.angle_alpha   90.00
_cell.angle_beta   90.00
_cell.angle_gamma   90.00
#
_symmetry.space_group_name_H-M   'P 1'
#
loop_
_entity.id
_entity.type
_entity.pdbx_description
1 polymer ?
#
loop_
_entity_poly.entity_id
_entity_poly.type
_entity_poly.pdbx_seq_one_letter_code
_entity_poly.pdbx_strand_id
1 'polypeptide(L)'
;MHNFGFALFPETIADVRAWLDPLIKPYWCELEVPEYKRFWSDKQALLTAKHRGAGDDLQKLVSILHAAGETDCGLEDGRFYQLSTYNPNAHWDYRLIGGGYDRRIFHEETAQLGKQKGWDEDICENICRVQLLPENVHASIIITPDGQWHTSENFGCWLLEGPEYDRAWSAWLAHAQSLLIQYPTYIALGLDIHS
;
A
#
# COMPACT_ATOMS: atom_id res chain seq x y z
N MET A 1 4.30 -5.33 -12.52
CA MET A 1 3.84 -3.96 -12.79
C MET A 1 4.50 -3.11 -11.72
N HIS A 2 5.21 -2.04 -12.09
CA HIS A 2 5.92 -1.22 -11.10
C HIS A 2 4.91 -0.33 -10.37
N ASN A 3 4.89 -0.40 -9.04
CA ASN A 3 3.93 0.31 -8.20
C ASN A 3 4.42 1.71 -7.90
N PHE A 4 4.20 2.57 -8.89
CA PHE A 4 4.42 3.99 -8.76
C PHE A 4 3.33 4.62 -7.89
N GLY A 5 3.74 5.37 -6.87
CA GLY A 5 2.86 6.04 -5.92
C GLY A 5 3.11 7.54 -5.82
N PHE A 6 2.17 8.25 -5.22
CA PHE A 6 2.32 9.66 -4.82
C PHE A 6 2.23 9.81 -3.31
N ALA A 7 3.08 10.67 -2.74
CA ALA A 7 2.78 11.36 -1.49
C ALA A 7 2.44 12.82 -1.79
N LEU A 8 1.32 13.31 -1.26
CA LEU A 8 0.89 14.68 -1.40
C LEU A 8 1.25 15.47 -0.14
N PHE A 9 1.95 16.58 -0.28
CA PHE A 9 2.38 17.39 0.88
C PHE A 9 2.34 18.89 0.59
N PRO A 10 2.09 19.73 1.60
CA PRO A 10 2.05 21.18 1.41
C PRO A 10 3.47 21.73 1.23
N GLU A 11 3.61 22.83 0.49
CA GLU A 11 4.92 23.46 0.27
C GLU A 11 5.60 23.95 1.56
N THR A 12 4.87 24.04 2.67
CA THR A 12 5.37 24.46 3.98
C THR A 12 6.26 23.42 4.66
N ILE A 13 6.29 22.17 4.17
CA ILE A 13 7.16 21.13 4.74
C ILE A 13 8.63 21.47 4.52
N ALA A 14 9.39 21.49 5.62
CA ALA A 14 10.83 21.74 5.59
C ALA A 14 11.63 20.46 5.31
N ASP A 15 11.30 19.38 6.01
CA ASP A 15 11.93 18.06 5.86
C ASP A 15 10.87 17.04 5.39
N VAL A 16 10.92 16.73 4.10
CA VAL A 16 9.94 15.85 3.44
C VAL A 16 10.06 14.41 3.94
N ARG A 17 11.27 13.92 4.22
CA ARG A 17 11.46 12.54 4.71
C ARG A 17 10.98 12.40 6.14
N ALA A 18 11.34 13.33 7.02
CA ALA A 18 10.87 13.31 8.40
C ALA A 18 9.35 13.44 8.49
N TRP A 19 8.73 14.18 7.56
CA TRP A 19 7.27 14.26 7.45
C TRP A 19 6.65 12.96 6.92
N LEU A 20 7.23 12.34 5.88
CA LEU A 20 6.64 11.18 5.20
C LEU A 20 6.86 9.85 5.95
N ASP A 21 8.04 9.65 6.58
CA ASP A 21 8.38 8.39 7.23
C ASP A 21 7.33 7.89 8.24
N PRO A 22 6.79 8.72 9.17
CA PRO A 22 5.75 8.26 10.09
C PRO A 22 4.42 7.91 9.40
N LEU A 23 4.14 8.43 8.19
CA LEU A 23 2.94 8.10 7.43
C LEU A 23 3.05 6.74 6.73
N ILE A 24 4.27 6.32 6.39
CA ILE A 24 4.48 5.10 5.60
C ILE A 24 4.99 3.93 6.41
N LYS A 25 5.80 4.18 7.44
CA LYS A 25 6.39 3.17 8.31
C LYS A 25 5.38 2.21 8.94
N PRO A 26 4.16 2.63 9.36
CA PRO A 26 3.14 1.71 9.88
C PRO A 26 2.70 0.62 8.90
N TYR A 27 3.03 0.77 7.61
CA TYR A 27 2.62 -0.13 6.53
C TYR A 27 3.79 -0.99 5.99
N TRP A 28 4.97 -0.93 6.62
CA TRP A 28 6.11 -1.81 6.30
C TRP A 28 5.81 -3.25 6.67
N CYS A 29 6.04 -4.20 5.75
CA CYS A 29 5.70 -5.61 5.98
C CYS A 29 6.54 -6.26 7.08
N GLU A 30 7.80 -5.85 7.25
CA GLU A 30 8.69 -6.35 8.31
C GLU A 30 8.62 -5.50 9.58
N LEU A 31 7.59 -4.65 9.72
CA LEU A 31 7.38 -3.95 10.97
C LEU A 31 7.05 -4.98 12.05
N GLU A 32 7.90 -5.08 13.07
CA GLU A 32 7.64 -5.92 14.23
C GLU A 32 6.38 -5.45 14.95
N VAL A 33 5.40 -6.34 15.05
CA VAL A 33 4.17 -6.13 15.81
C VAL A 33 4.02 -7.22 16.88
N PRO A 34 3.34 -6.92 18.00
CA PRO A 34 2.99 -7.95 18.97
C PRO A 34 2.23 -9.10 18.30
N GLU A 35 2.47 -10.31 18.78
CA GLU A 35 1.71 -11.49 18.32
C GLU A 35 0.21 -11.27 18.51
N TYR A 36 -0.57 -11.64 17.50
CA TYR A 36 -2.03 -11.54 17.54
C TYR A 36 -2.69 -12.72 16.83
N LYS A 37 -3.96 -12.95 17.16
CA LYS A 37 -4.79 -13.94 16.46
C LYS A 37 -5.28 -13.37 15.13
N ARG A 38 -4.78 -13.92 14.02
CA ARG A 38 -5.31 -13.68 12.68
C ARG A 38 -6.40 -14.71 12.37
N PHE A 39 -7.65 -14.25 12.35
CA PHE A 39 -8.77 -15.09 11.96
C PHE A 39 -8.81 -15.26 10.44
N TRP A 40 -8.99 -16.49 9.99
CA TRP A 40 -9.24 -16.77 8.58
C TRP A 40 -10.70 -16.52 8.22
N SER A 41 -10.97 -16.27 6.94
CA SER A 41 -12.34 -16.34 6.43
C SER A 41 -12.82 -17.79 6.43
N ASP A 42 -14.14 -18.00 6.57
CA ASP A 42 -14.73 -19.35 6.56
C ASP A 42 -14.36 -20.11 5.28
N LYS A 43 -14.37 -19.41 4.13
CA LYS A 43 -13.96 -19.98 2.84
C LYS A 43 -12.51 -20.48 2.87
N GLN A 44 -11.59 -19.67 3.39
CA GLN A 44 -10.17 -20.04 3.48
C GLN A 44 -9.97 -21.22 4.44
N ALA A 45 -10.59 -21.18 5.62
CA ALA A 45 -10.50 -22.24 6.61
C ALA A 45 -11.04 -23.58 6.08
N LEU A 46 -12.23 -23.57 5.47
CA LEU A 46 -12.84 -24.77 4.90
C LEU A 46 -12.08 -25.31 3.68
N LEU A 47 -11.53 -24.44 2.84
CA LEU A 47 -10.71 -24.87 1.70
C LEU A 47 -9.44 -25.58 2.18
N THR A 48 -8.75 -25.01 3.17
CA THR A 48 -7.56 -25.62 3.77
C THR A 48 -7.91 -26.93 4.49
N ALA A 49 -9.02 -26.96 5.23
CA ALA A 49 -9.52 -28.16 5.88
C ALA A 49 -9.73 -29.31 4.88
N LYS A 50 -10.33 -29.04 3.73
CA LYS A 50 -10.50 -30.02 2.65
C LYS A 50 -9.17 -30.51 2.09
N HIS A 51 -8.25 -29.60 1.79
CA HIS A 51 -6.92 -29.95 1.25
C HIS A 51 -6.11 -30.80 2.21
N ARG A 52 -6.26 -30.59 3.51
CA ARG A 52 -5.57 -31.36 4.56
C ARG A 52 -6.32 -32.64 4.98
N GLY A 53 -7.47 -32.97 4.37
CA GLY A 53 -8.25 -34.17 4.69
C GLY A 53 -9.13 -34.07 5.95
N ALA A 54 -9.35 -32.85 6.45
CA ALA A 54 -10.26 -32.58 7.56
C ALA A 54 -11.74 -32.48 7.13
N GLY A 55 -12.00 -32.29 5.84
CA GLY A 55 -13.36 -32.05 5.35
C GLY A 55 -13.85 -30.65 5.77
N ASP A 56 -15.05 -30.57 6.36
CA ASP A 56 -15.59 -29.33 6.93
C ASP A 56 -15.36 -29.22 8.45
N ASP A 57 -14.63 -30.17 9.07
CA ASP A 57 -14.34 -30.18 10.51
C ASP A 57 -13.08 -29.37 10.84
N LEU A 58 -13.27 -28.14 11.33
CA LEU A 58 -12.16 -27.26 11.69
C LEU A 58 -11.38 -27.73 12.93
N GLN A 59 -12.00 -28.48 13.84
CA GLN A 59 -11.30 -29.02 15.01
C GLN A 59 -10.33 -30.14 14.59
N LYS A 60 -10.76 -30.95 13.62
CA LYS A 60 -9.89 -31.92 12.96
C LYS A 60 -8.75 -31.24 12.21
N LEU A 61 -8.99 -30.11 11.55
CA LEU A 61 -7.93 -29.31 10.92
C LEU A 61 -6.87 -28.87 11.95
N VAL A 62 -7.27 -28.27 13.08
CA VAL A 62 -6.33 -27.88 14.16
C VAL A 62 -5.50 -29.07 14.62
N SER A 63 -6.14 -30.23 14.82
CA SER A 63 -5.45 -31.45 15.25
C SER A 63 -4.40 -31.93 14.23
N ILE A 64 -4.70 -31.82 12.93
CA ILE A 64 -3.78 -32.16 11.84
C ILE A 64 -2.58 -31.20 11.82
N LEU A 65 -2.82 -29.90 11.98
CA LEU A 65 -1.76 -28.88 12.00
C LEU A 65 -0.85 -29.04 13.22
N HIS A 66 -1.42 -29.26 14.40
CA HIS A 66 -0.65 -29.53 15.63
C HIS A 66 0.20 -30.80 15.49
N ALA A 67 -0.35 -31.88 14.90
CA ALA A 67 0.40 -33.10 14.64
C ALA A 67 1.55 -32.90 13.63
N ALA A 68 1.46 -31.89 12.76
CA ALA A 68 2.52 -31.48 11.84
C ALA A 68 3.53 -30.48 12.46
N GLY A 69 3.34 -30.08 13.73
CA GLY A 69 4.19 -29.12 14.44
C GLY A 69 3.77 -27.65 14.30
N GLU A 70 2.67 -27.36 13.61
CA GLU A 70 2.11 -26.01 13.48
C GLU A 70 1.21 -25.69 14.70
N THR A 71 1.80 -25.35 15.84
CA THR A 71 1.05 -25.12 17.11
C THR A 71 0.40 -23.75 17.21
N ASP A 72 0.77 -22.84 16.33
CA ASP A 72 0.38 -21.42 16.36
C ASP A 72 -1.00 -21.20 15.75
N CYS A 73 -1.97 -22.08 16.06
CA CYS A 73 -3.32 -22.04 15.52
C CYS A 73 -4.35 -22.66 16.47
N GLY A 74 -5.63 -22.33 16.26
CA GLY A 74 -6.72 -22.89 17.07
C GLY A 74 -8.11 -22.44 16.61
N LEU A 75 -9.09 -22.71 17.46
CA LEU A 75 -10.47 -22.22 17.30
C LEU A 75 -10.84 -21.30 18.45
N GLU A 76 -11.50 -20.19 18.12
CA GLU A 76 -12.14 -19.29 19.07
C GLU A 76 -13.49 -18.89 18.49
N ASP A 77 -14.56 -19.05 19.26
CA ASP A 77 -15.95 -18.80 18.84
C ASP A 77 -16.34 -19.49 17.51
N GLY A 78 -15.83 -20.70 17.30
CA GLY A 78 -16.08 -21.50 16.09
C GLY A 78 -15.29 -21.06 14.85
N ARG A 79 -14.41 -20.05 14.97
CA ARG A 79 -13.60 -19.53 13.87
C ARG A 79 -12.15 -19.98 14.00
N PHE A 80 -11.56 -20.37 12.88
CA PHE A 80 -10.15 -20.71 12.80
C PHE A 80 -9.27 -19.47 12.90
N TYR A 81 -8.27 -19.51 13.78
CA TYR A 81 -7.24 -18.49 13.90
C TYR A 81 -5.83 -19.10 13.77
N GLN A 82 -4.91 -18.28 13.31
CA GLN A 82 -3.47 -18.53 13.35
C GLN A 82 -2.79 -17.35 14.07
N LEU A 83 -1.81 -17.61 14.94
CA LEU A 83 -0.99 -16.56 15.52
C LEU A 83 -0.10 -15.98 14.43
N SER A 84 0.06 -14.66 14.45
CA SER A 84 0.80 -13.93 13.45
C SER A 84 1.58 -12.82 14.13
N THR A 85 2.80 -12.63 13.66
CA THR A 85 3.66 -11.47 13.96
C THR A 85 3.86 -10.58 12.73
N TYR A 86 3.20 -10.90 11.62
CA TYR A 86 3.20 -10.05 10.42
C TYR A 86 2.39 -8.79 10.68
N ASN A 87 2.87 -7.66 10.18
CA ASN A 87 2.14 -6.40 10.27
C ASN A 87 0.76 -6.52 9.56
N PRO A 88 -0.37 -6.41 10.29
CA PRO A 88 -1.70 -6.52 9.68
C PRO A 88 -2.01 -5.37 8.72
N ASN A 89 -1.26 -4.27 8.82
CA ASN A 89 -1.37 -3.12 7.93
C ASN A 89 -0.29 -3.13 6.85
N ALA A 90 0.42 -4.24 6.60
CA ALA A 90 1.45 -4.28 5.58
C ALA A 90 0.88 -3.91 4.20
N HIS A 91 1.50 -2.92 3.55
CA HIS A 91 1.25 -2.58 2.14
C HIS A 91 2.52 -2.63 1.31
N TRP A 92 3.70 -2.72 1.93
CA TRP A 92 4.95 -2.71 1.16
C TRP A 92 6.12 -3.44 1.80
N ASP A 93 6.98 -4.00 0.96
CA ASP A 93 8.23 -4.69 1.31
C ASP A 93 9.49 -4.03 0.73
N TYR A 94 9.32 -2.97 -0.05
CA TYR A 94 10.38 -2.10 -0.52
C TYR A 94 9.86 -0.67 -0.75
N ARG A 95 10.71 0.33 -0.46
CA ARG A 95 10.39 1.73 -0.77
C ARG A 95 11.60 2.55 -1.24
N LEU A 96 11.34 3.49 -2.15
CA LEU A 96 12.25 4.57 -2.52
C LEU A 96 11.50 5.90 -2.57
N ILE A 97 11.86 6.82 -1.67
CA ILE A 97 11.30 8.18 -1.61
C ILE A 97 12.05 9.04 -2.64
N GLY A 98 11.31 9.74 -3.51
CA GLY A 98 11.87 10.29 -4.75
C GLY A 98 11.78 9.30 -5.91
N GLY A 99 11.54 8.01 -5.63
CA GLY A 99 11.35 6.98 -6.64
C GLY A 99 12.60 6.68 -7.48
N GLY A 100 12.48 5.69 -8.38
CA GLY A 100 13.53 5.30 -9.33
C GLY A 100 13.17 5.64 -10.78
N TYR A 101 12.23 6.57 -10.99
CA TYR A 101 11.48 6.71 -12.25
C TYR A 101 11.89 7.91 -13.11
N ASP A 102 13.17 8.27 -13.12
CA ASP A 102 13.79 9.17 -14.10
C ASP A 102 12.94 10.43 -14.45
N ARG A 103 12.53 11.20 -13.44
CA ARG A 103 11.84 12.50 -13.65
C ARG A 103 10.44 12.41 -14.24
N ARG A 104 9.76 11.26 -14.10
CA ARG A 104 8.38 11.05 -14.60
C ARG A 104 7.37 12.08 -14.10
N ILE A 105 7.56 12.62 -12.89
CA ILE A 105 6.74 13.73 -12.36
C ILE A 105 7.55 14.98 -12.07
N PHE A 106 8.52 15.30 -12.90
CA PHE A 106 9.34 16.48 -12.72
C PHE A 106 8.67 17.74 -13.27
N HIS A 107 8.70 18.82 -12.49
CA HIS A 107 8.46 20.16 -13.00
C HIS A 107 9.54 21.12 -12.49
N GLU A 108 10.16 21.88 -13.40
CA GLU A 108 11.36 22.68 -13.12
C GLU A 108 11.17 23.70 -11.99
N GLU A 109 10.04 24.41 -11.99
CA GLU A 109 9.74 25.39 -10.94
C GLU A 109 9.61 24.73 -9.55
N THR A 110 8.97 23.56 -9.50
CA THR A 110 8.76 22.81 -8.24
C THR A 110 10.08 22.26 -7.73
N ALA A 111 10.93 21.76 -8.63
CA ALA A 111 12.28 21.31 -8.31
C ALA A 111 13.14 22.46 -7.76
N GLN A 112 13.06 23.65 -8.36
CA GLN A 112 13.80 24.81 -7.91
C GLN A 112 13.35 25.27 -6.51
N LEU A 113 12.04 25.21 -6.22
CA LEU A 113 11.50 25.43 -4.88
C LEU A 113 12.09 24.42 -3.87
N GLY A 114 12.13 23.13 -4.22
CA GLY A 114 12.71 22.10 -3.37
C GLY A 114 14.19 22.34 -3.07
N LYS A 115 14.97 22.72 -4.09
CA LYS A 115 16.39 23.09 -3.94
C LYS A 115 16.57 24.30 -3.02
N GLN A 116 15.74 25.33 -3.15
CA GLN A 116 15.77 26.51 -2.27
C GLN A 116 15.44 26.16 -0.81
N LYS A 117 14.61 25.14 -0.60
CA LYS A 117 14.26 24.61 0.73
C LYS A 117 15.30 23.63 1.28
N GLY A 118 16.26 23.21 0.47
CA GLY A 118 17.29 22.25 0.86
C GLY A 118 16.80 20.81 0.93
N TRP A 119 15.79 20.44 0.12
CA TRP A 119 15.38 19.03 -0.02
C TRP A 119 16.44 18.24 -0.79
N ASP A 120 16.45 16.92 -0.56
CA ASP A 120 17.35 16.00 -1.24
C ASP A 120 17.16 16.03 -2.76
N GLU A 121 18.24 15.75 -3.50
CA GLU A 121 18.26 15.81 -4.96
C GLU A 121 17.26 14.83 -5.60
N ASP A 122 17.19 13.60 -5.09
CA ASP A 122 16.27 12.56 -5.58
C ASP A 122 14.79 12.94 -5.43
N ILE A 123 14.45 13.64 -4.33
CA ILE A 123 13.14 14.28 -4.14
C ILE A 123 12.94 15.38 -5.17
N CYS A 124 13.90 16.31 -5.31
CA CYS A 124 13.79 17.44 -6.25
C CYS A 124 13.64 17.00 -7.71
N GLU A 125 14.17 15.83 -8.07
CA GLU A 125 14.05 15.27 -9.42
C GLU A 125 12.69 14.61 -9.70
N ASN A 126 11.89 14.34 -8.67
CA ASN A 126 10.64 13.59 -8.79
C ASN A 126 9.50 14.25 -8.02
N ILE A 127 9.37 15.57 -8.18
CA ILE A 127 8.27 16.37 -7.64
C ILE A 127 7.62 17.28 -8.68
N CYS A 128 6.31 17.43 -8.55
CA CYS A 128 5.52 18.40 -9.30
C CYS A 128 4.36 18.90 -8.42
N ARG A 129 3.91 20.14 -8.63
CA ARG A 129 2.62 20.57 -8.06
C ARG A 129 1.51 19.73 -8.66
N VAL A 130 0.52 19.35 -7.87
CA VAL A 130 -0.57 18.46 -8.30
C VAL A 130 -1.29 18.99 -9.54
N GLN A 131 -1.60 20.29 -9.60
CA GLN A 131 -2.24 20.91 -10.77
C GLN A 131 -1.38 20.92 -12.05
N LEU A 132 -0.09 20.62 -11.93
CA LEU A 132 0.88 20.58 -13.02
C LEU A 132 1.32 19.14 -13.35
N LEU A 133 0.70 18.12 -12.74
CA LEU A 133 0.99 16.71 -13.04
C LEU A 133 0.71 16.41 -14.52
N PRO A 134 1.59 15.68 -15.23
CA PRO A 134 1.33 15.28 -16.60
C PRO A 134 0.11 14.35 -16.71
N GLU A 135 -0.74 14.55 -17.71
CA GLU A 135 -2.00 13.80 -17.88
C GLU A 135 -1.80 12.28 -18.03
N ASN A 136 -0.64 11.85 -18.53
CA ASN A 136 -0.29 10.45 -18.74
C ASN A 136 0.38 9.79 -17.53
N VAL A 137 0.49 10.49 -16.40
CA VAL A 137 1.01 9.92 -15.17
C VAL A 137 -0.14 9.52 -14.26
N HIS A 138 -0.15 8.23 -13.92
CA HIS A 138 -1.11 7.66 -12.99
C HIS A 138 -0.34 6.95 -11.88
N ALA A 139 -0.77 7.18 -10.65
CA ALA A 139 -0.26 6.45 -9.49
C ALA A 139 -1.19 5.28 -9.17
N SER A 140 -0.61 4.18 -8.71
CA SER A 140 -1.31 3.03 -8.13
C SER A 140 -1.63 3.23 -6.64
N ILE A 141 -0.93 4.18 -6.01
CA ILE A 141 -1.05 4.53 -4.59
C ILE A 141 -1.03 6.05 -4.46
N ILE A 142 -1.91 6.62 -3.64
CA ILE A 142 -1.87 8.03 -3.24
C ILE A 142 -1.93 8.10 -1.72
N ILE A 143 -0.94 8.74 -1.12
CA ILE A 143 -0.87 9.05 0.30
C ILE A 143 -1.23 10.52 0.47
N THR A 144 -2.35 10.77 1.14
CA THR A 144 -2.85 12.12 1.40
C THR A 144 -2.12 12.78 2.59
N PRO A 145 -2.23 14.11 2.75
CA PRO A 145 -1.49 14.83 3.80
C PRO A 145 -1.85 14.40 5.24
N ASP A 146 -3.05 13.86 5.44
CA ASP A 146 -3.53 13.30 6.71
C ASP A 146 -3.10 11.84 6.93
N GLY A 147 -2.31 11.28 6.02
CA GLY A 147 -1.74 9.94 6.13
C GLY A 147 -2.63 8.80 5.63
N GLN A 148 -3.75 9.10 4.96
CA GLN A 148 -4.58 8.04 4.39
C GLN A 148 -3.93 7.45 3.14
N TRP A 149 -3.93 6.12 3.08
CA TRP A 149 -3.46 5.34 1.94
C TRP A 149 -4.62 4.96 1.04
N HIS A 150 -4.58 5.43 -0.20
CA HIS A 150 -5.52 5.04 -1.24
C HIS A 150 -4.78 4.19 -2.28
N THR A 151 -5.27 2.99 -2.55
CA THR A 151 -4.60 2.04 -3.45
C THR A 151 -5.57 1.54 -4.53
N SER A 152 -5.03 1.22 -5.70
CA SER A 152 -5.78 0.54 -6.78
C SER A 152 -6.20 -0.89 -6.39
N GLU A 153 -5.54 -1.49 -5.40
CA GLU A 153 -5.90 -2.79 -4.81
C GLU A 153 -7.31 -2.80 -4.21
N ASN A 154 -7.72 -1.69 -3.59
CA ASN A 154 -9.07 -1.55 -3.04
C ASN A 154 -10.18 -1.63 -4.11
N PHE A 155 -9.80 -1.52 -5.40
CA PHE A 155 -10.69 -1.66 -6.55
C PHE A 155 -10.56 -3.04 -7.22
N GLY A 156 -9.72 -3.93 -6.71
CA GLY A 156 -9.54 -5.30 -7.22
C GLY A 156 -8.62 -5.41 -8.43
N CYS A 157 -7.87 -4.36 -8.80
CA CYS A 157 -7.09 -4.33 -10.04
C CYS A 157 -6.07 -5.48 -10.17
N TRP A 158 -5.60 -6.07 -9.07
CA TRP A 158 -4.57 -7.11 -9.08
C TRP A 158 -5.09 -8.53 -9.28
N LEU A 159 -6.41 -8.73 -9.19
CA LEU A 159 -7.04 -10.04 -9.27
C LEU A 159 -7.92 -10.21 -10.51
N LEU A 160 -8.06 -9.14 -11.31
CA LEU A 160 -8.96 -9.07 -12.44
C LEU A 160 -8.16 -9.07 -13.74
N GLU A 161 -8.76 -9.65 -14.78
CA GLU A 161 -8.23 -9.64 -16.14
C GLU A 161 -9.29 -9.12 -17.11
N GLY A 162 -8.85 -8.61 -18.26
CA GLY A 162 -9.74 -8.18 -19.34
C GLY A 162 -10.71 -7.07 -18.92
N PRO A 163 -12.00 -7.13 -19.34
CA PRO A 163 -12.95 -6.03 -19.12
C PRO A 163 -13.23 -5.69 -17.65
N GLU A 164 -13.02 -6.64 -16.73
CA GLU A 164 -13.18 -6.39 -15.29
C GLU A 164 -12.04 -5.55 -14.74
N TYR A 165 -10.81 -5.83 -15.18
CA TYR A 165 -9.64 -5.00 -14.88
C TYR A 165 -9.85 -3.57 -15.38
N ASP A 166 -10.27 -3.39 -16.64
CA ASP A 166 -10.46 -2.06 -17.23
C ASP A 166 -11.48 -1.21 -16.46
N ARG A 167 -12.55 -1.84 -15.98
CA ARG A 167 -13.57 -1.18 -15.12
C ARG A 167 -12.99 -0.79 -13.76
N ALA A 168 -12.28 -1.70 -13.10
CA ALA A 168 -11.64 -1.46 -11.82
C ALA A 168 -10.60 -0.33 -11.93
N TRP A 169 -9.76 -0.38 -12.97
CA TRP A 169 -8.75 0.63 -13.24
C TRP A 169 -9.38 1.99 -13.56
N SER A 170 -10.44 2.03 -14.37
CA SER A 170 -11.16 3.28 -14.65
C SER A 170 -11.78 3.88 -13.39
N ALA A 171 -12.34 3.04 -12.51
CA ALA A 171 -12.89 3.48 -11.23
C ALA A 171 -11.78 4.03 -10.30
N TRP A 172 -10.63 3.37 -10.27
CA TRP A 172 -9.45 3.86 -9.55
C TRP A 172 -8.98 5.21 -10.09
N LEU A 173 -8.84 5.37 -11.41
CA LEU A 173 -8.41 6.63 -12.02
C LEU A 173 -9.38 7.78 -11.69
N ALA A 174 -10.69 7.54 -11.72
CA ALA A 174 -11.69 8.53 -11.32
C ALA A 174 -11.56 8.92 -9.84
N HIS A 175 -11.35 7.93 -8.95
CA HIS A 175 -11.12 8.16 -7.53
C HIS A 175 -9.83 8.94 -7.28
N ALA A 176 -8.71 8.51 -7.87
CA ALA A 176 -7.42 9.18 -7.80
C ALA A 176 -7.51 10.64 -8.26
N GLN A 177 -8.18 10.90 -9.39
CA GLN A 177 -8.39 12.26 -9.86
C GLN A 177 -9.21 13.10 -8.87
N SER A 178 -10.23 12.52 -8.24
CA SER A 178 -11.04 13.21 -7.23
C SER A 178 -10.23 13.58 -5.97
N LEU A 179 -9.22 12.77 -5.61
CA LEU A 179 -8.28 13.10 -4.55
C LEU A 179 -7.36 14.25 -4.97
N LEU A 180 -6.73 14.16 -6.15
CA LEU A 180 -5.77 15.15 -6.63
C LEU A 180 -6.40 16.55 -6.76
N ILE A 181 -7.66 16.65 -7.20
CA ILE A 181 -8.40 17.94 -7.32
C ILE A 181 -8.57 18.64 -5.97
N GLN A 182 -8.55 17.92 -4.84
CA GLN A 182 -8.65 18.53 -3.51
C GLN A 182 -7.34 19.20 -3.06
N TYR A 183 -6.22 18.91 -3.72
CA TYR A 183 -4.88 19.36 -3.33
C TYR A 183 -4.12 20.07 -4.47
N PRO A 184 -4.72 21.00 -5.23
CA PRO A 184 -4.13 21.50 -6.49
C PRO A 184 -2.78 22.21 -6.31
N THR A 185 -2.59 22.87 -5.16
CA THR A 185 -1.36 23.60 -4.81
C THR A 185 -0.35 22.76 -4.03
N TYR A 186 -0.67 21.50 -3.70
CA TYR A 186 0.24 20.62 -2.99
C TYR A 186 1.29 20.10 -3.97
N ILE A 187 2.38 19.57 -3.42
CA ILE A 187 3.40 18.89 -4.18
C ILE A 187 3.11 17.39 -4.15
N ALA A 188 3.06 16.78 -5.32
CA ALA A 188 3.13 15.34 -5.49
C ALA A 188 4.59 14.91 -5.57
N LEU A 189 4.99 14.03 -4.66
CA LEU A 189 6.28 13.34 -4.66
C LEU A 189 6.12 11.92 -5.20
N GLY A 190 6.99 11.54 -6.13
CA GLY A 190 7.06 10.20 -6.67
C GLY A 190 7.59 9.24 -5.62
N LEU A 191 6.90 8.11 -5.48
CA LEU A 191 7.30 7.01 -4.62
C LEU A 191 7.42 5.74 -5.46
N ASP A 192 8.47 4.98 -5.22
CA ASP A 192 8.53 3.58 -5.62
C ASP A 192 8.19 2.73 -4.41
N ILE A 193 7.05 2.05 -4.42
CA ILE A 193 6.57 1.27 -3.27
C ILE A 193 6.09 -0.07 -3.80
N HIS A 194 6.82 -1.14 -3.52
CA HIS A 194 6.40 -2.49 -3.94
C HIS A 194 5.42 -3.04 -2.92
N SER A 195 4.30 -3.60 -3.40
CA SER A 195 3.29 -4.30 -2.59
C SER A 195 3.24 -5.79 -2.93
#